data_AF-A0A669R074-F1
#
_entry.id   AF-A0A669R074-F1
#
_cell.length_a   1.000
_cell.length_b   1.000
_cell.length_c   1.000
_cell.angle_alpha   90.00
_cell.angle_beta   90.00
_cell.angle_gamma   90.00
#
_symmetry.space_group_name_H-M   'P 1'
#
loop_
_entity.id
_entity.type
_entity.pdbx_description
1 polymer ?
#
loop_
_entity_poly.entity_id
_entity_poly.type
_entity_poly.pdbx_seq_one_letter_code
_entity_poly.pdbx_strand_id
1 'polypeptide(L)'
;MQVLLLLAVVGLCGAQYDPNTQFGRTSIVHLFEWRWADIALECERYLAPYGFGGVQVSPPNENIVITNPNRPWWERYQPISYKICSRSGSENEFRDMVTRCNNVGVRIYVDAVVNHMCGSMGGTGTHSTCGSYFNTGSRDFPAVPYSAWDFNDGKCHTGSGDIENYGDIYQVTFCGSIVIIFLFKDMLCKD
;
A
#
# COMPACT_ATOMS: atom_id res chain seq x y z
N MET A 1 11.28 -41.11 0.94
CA MET A 1 10.49 -40.12 1.70
C MET A 1 11.28 -38.84 1.99
N GLN A 2 12.52 -38.91 2.51
CA GLN A 2 13.37 -37.72 2.76
C GLN A 2 13.68 -36.85 1.51
N VAL A 3 13.96 -37.47 0.35
CA VAL A 3 14.28 -36.72 -0.88
C VAL A 3 13.06 -35.94 -1.42
N LEU A 4 11.86 -36.51 -1.30
CA LEU A 4 10.60 -35.85 -1.70
C LEU A 4 10.27 -34.66 -0.77
N LEU A 5 10.52 -34.81 0.53
CA LEU A 5 10.40 -33.73 1.50
C LEU A 5 11.39 -32.58 1.22
N LEU A 6 12.65 -32.89 0.90
CA LEU A 6 13.65 -31.89 0.51
C LEU A 6 13.29 -31.14 -0.78
N LEU A 7 12.82 -31.85 -1.80
CA LEU A 7 12.37 -31.22 -3.06
C LEU A 7 11.14 -30.33 -2.87
N ALA A 8 10.21 -30.73 -2.00
CA ALA A 8 9.04 -29.92 -1.65
C ALA A 8 9.45 -28.63 -0.91
N VAL A 9 10.37 -28.72 0.06
CA VAL A 9 10.89 -27.55 0.80
C VAL A 9 11.62 -26.59 -0.14
N VAL A 10 12.48 -27.09 -1.03
CA VAL A 10 13.19 -26.24 -2.00
C VAL A 10 12.22 -25.59 -3.00
N GLY A 11 11.22 -26.32 -3.48
CA GLY A 11 10.19 -25.77 -4.38
C GLY A 11 9.35 -24.66 -3.74
N LEU A 12 8.97 -24.83 -2.46
CA LEU A 12 8.25 -23.81 -1.68
C LEU A 12 9.10 -22.55 -1.47
N CYS A 13 10.40 -22.70 -1.19
CA CYS A 13 11.30 -21.56 -1.01
C CYS A 13 11.53 -20.75 -2.29
N GLY A 14 11.42 -21.37 -3.48
CA GLY A 14 11.55 -20.67 -4.76
C GLY A 14 10.28 -19.92 -5.16
N ALA A 15 9.11 -20.51 -4.89
CA ALA A 15 7.82 -19.94 -5.27
C ALA A 15 7.51 -18.58 -4.63
N GLN A 16 8.07 -18.29 -3.44
CA GLN A 16 7.84 -17.02 -2.75
C GLN A 16 8.37 -15.79 -3.51
N TYR A 17 9.35 -15.99 -4.41
CA TYR A 17 9.97 -14.92 -5.19
C TYR A 17 9.45 -14.88 -6.64
N ASP A 18 8.52 -15.77 -6.99
CA ASP A 18 7.92 -15.81 -8.33
C ASP A 18 7.05 -14.55 -8.53
N PRO A 19 7.28 -13.76 -9.59
CA PRO A 19 6.42 -12.61 -9.88
C PRO A 19 5.00 -13.01 -10.29
N ASN A 20 4.72 -14.30 -10.57
CA ASN A 20 3.45 -14.85 -11.01
C ASN A 20 2.98 -14.35 -12.40
N THR A 21 3.90 -13.82 -13.21
CA THR A 21 3.63 -13.43 -14.60
C THR A 21 3.46 -14.65 -15.49
N GLN A 22 2.80 -14.50 -16.63
CA GLN A 22 2.78 -15.60 -17.61
C GLN A 22 4.18 -15.83 -18.18
N PHE A 23 4.47 -17.07 -18.57
CA PHE A 23 5.72 -17.44 -19.21
C PHE A 23 6.04 -16.53 -20.40
N GLY A 24 7.29 -16.07 -20.49
CA GLY A 24 7.76 -15.15 -21.53
C GLY A 24 7.50 -13.66 -21.25
N ARG A 25 6.76 -13.31 -20.18
CA ARG A 25 6.53 -11.91 -19.77
C ARG A 25 7.38 -11.57 -18.54
N THR A 26 8.43 -10.79 -18.72
CA THR A 26 9.50 -10.61 -17.71
C THR A 26 9.59 -9.21 -17.12
N SER A 27 8.68 -8.31 -17.47
CA SER A 27 8.70 -6.92 -16.97
C SER A 27 7.33 -6.49 -16.49
N ILE A 28 7.34 -5.65 -15.45
CA ILE A 28 6.17 -4.94 -14.96
C ILE A 28 6.33 -3.44 -15.27
N VAL A 29 5.22 -2.72 -15.35
CA VAL A 29 5.21 -1.27 -15.56
C VAL A 29 4.51 -0.56 -14.41
N HIS A 30 5.08 0.54 -13.92
CA HIS A 30 4.41 1.39 -12.94
C HIS A 30 3.55 2.44 -13.68
N LEU A 31 2.23 2.23 -13.69
CA LEU A 31 1.28 3.21 -14.22
C LEU A 31 0.89 4.20 -13.12
N PHE A 32 1.85 5.06 -12.79
CA PHE A 32 1.79 6.00 -11.68
C PHE A 32 0.60 6.97 -11.78
N GLU A 33 -0.26 6.98 -10.76
CA GLU A 33 -1.46 7.82 -10.62
C GLU A 33 -2.58 7.58 -11.67
N TRP A 34 -2.50 6.49 -12.44
CA TRP A 34 -3.55 6.16 -13.39
C TRP A 34 -4.85 5.72 -12.68
N ARG A 35 -6.00 5.98 -13.32
CA ARG A 35 -7.29 5.50 -12.86
C ARG A 35 -7.48 4.02 -13.21
N TRP A 36 -8.28 3.30 -12.43
CA TRP A 36 -8.50 1.87 -12.62
C TRP A 36 -9.07 1.56 -14.01
N ALA A 37 -10.03 2.35 -14.48
CA ALA A 37 -10.63 2.20 -15.81
C ALA A 37 -9.60 2.36 -16.94
N ASP A 38 -8.64 3.28 -16.80
CA ASP A 38 -7.60 3.51 -17.81
C ASP A 38 -6.60 2.35 -17.84
N ILE A 39 -6.22 1.82 -16.67
CA ILE A 39 -5.36 0.63 -16.57
C ILE A 39 -6.04 -0.60 -17.16
N ALA A 40 -7.34 -0.80 -16.90
CA ALA A 40 -8.10 -1.92 -17.44
C ALA A 40 -8.07 -1.94 -18.98
N LEU A 41 -8.28 -0.76 -19.59
CA LEU A 41 -8.17 -0.58 -21.04
C LEU A 41 -6.74 -0.78 -21.54
N GLU A 42 -5.74 -0.28 -20.81
CA GLU A 42 -4.32 -0.41 -21.16
C GLU A 42 -3.85 -1.86 -21.14
N CYS A 43 -4.32 -2.66 -20.18
CA CYS A 43 -4.09 -4.09 -20.11
C CYS A 43 -4.51 -4.79 -21.41
N GLU A 44 -5.72 -4.52 -21.88
CA GLU A 44 -6.31 -5.17 -23.05
C GLU A 44 -5.71 -4.66 -24.37
N ARG A 45 -5.58 -3.34 -24.53
CA ARG A 45 -5.21 -2.74 -25.81
C ARG A 45 -3.71 -2.70 -26.07
N TYR A 46 -2.88 -2.79 -25.02
CA TYR A 46 -1.43 -2.60 -25.15
C TYR A 46 -0.62 -3.63 -24.35
N LEU A 47 -0.75 -3.68 -23.02
CA LEU A 47 0.17 -4.47 -22.19
C LEU A 47 0.11 -5.97 -22.53
N ALA A 48 -1.08 -6.51 -22.78
CA ALA A 48 -1.23 -7.90 -23.17
C ALA A 48 -0.59 -8.19 -24.56
N PRO A 49 -0.95 -7.49 -25.66
CA PRO A 49 -0.32 -7.69 -26.97
C PRO A 49 1.20 -7.49 -27.00
N TYR A 50 1.73 -6.57 -26.19
CA TYR A 50 3.16 -6.21 -26.18
C TYR A 50 3.98 -6.95 -25.11
N GLY A 51 3.42 -7.99 -24.48
CA GLY A 51 4.20 -8.92 -23.64
C GLY A 51 4.55 -8.42 -22.23
N PHE A 52 3.91 -7.36 -21.73
CA PHE A 52 4.09 -6.92 -20.33
C PHE A 52 3.49 -7.94 -19.37
N GLY A 53 4.20 -8.25 -18.28
CA GLY A 53 3.82 -9.25 -17.29
C GLY A 53 2.84 -8.73 -16.24
N GLY A 54 2.89 -7.44 -15.94
CA GLY A 54 1.93 -6.82 -15.02
C GLY A 54 2.14 -5.33 -14.79
N VAL A 55 1.33 -4.79 -13.90
CA VAL A 55 1.24 -3.36 -13.58
C VAL A 55 1.42 -3.17 -12.08
N GLN A 56 2.36 -2.31 -11.69
CA GLN A 56 2.34 -1.72 -10.35
C GLN A 56 1.35 -0.55 -10.36
N VAL A 57 0.41 -0.58 -9.41
CA VAL A 57 -0.60 0.47 -9.23
C VAL A 57 -0.27 1.34 -8.02
N SER A 58 -0.62 2.62 -8.08
CA SER A 58 -0.56 3.52 -6.91
C SER A 58 -1.46 3.03 -5.76
N PRO A 59 -1.23 3.47 -4.50
CA PRO A 59 -1.94 2.94 -3.34
C PRO A 59 -3.47 2.99 -3.52
N PRO A 60 -4.17 1.84 -3.49
CA PRO A 60 -5.59 1.77 -3.79
C PRO A 60 -6.47 2.08 -2.59
N ASN A 61 -5.90 2.05 -1.38
CA ASN A 61 -6.60 2.32 -0.14
C ASN A 61 -6.93 3.81 0.03
N GLU A 62 -7.87 4.10 0.93
CA GLU A 62 -8.27 5.45 1.26
C GLU A 62 -7.12 6.25 1.88
N ASN A 63 -6.94 7.48 1.39
CA ASN A 63 -5.89 8.39 1.81
C ASN A 63 -6.44 9.78 2.17
N ILE A 64 -5.63 10.59 2.84
CA ILE A 64 -5.96 11.97 3.18
C ILE A 64 -6.08 12.83 1.91
N VAL A 65 -7.02 13.77 1.89
CA VAL A 65 -7.16 14.75 0.81
C VAL A 65 -6.45 16.03 1.20
N ILE A 66 -5.41 16.41 0.46
CA ILE A 66 -4.60 17.60 0.72
C ILE A 66 -4.95 18.69 -0.28
N THR A 67 -5.34 19.86 0.22
CA THR A 67 -5.76 21.00 -0.62
C THR A 67 -4.69 22.09 -0.73
N ASN A 68 -3.65 22.05 0.11
CA ASN A 68 -2.49 22.94 0.01
C ASN A 68 -1.16 22.18 0.25
N PRO A 69 -0.35 21.92 -0.80
CA PRO A 69 -0.64 22.17 -2.21
C PRO A 69 -1.86 21.35 -2.68
N ASN A 70 -2.49 21.73 -3.80
CA ASN A 70 -3.72 21.07 -4.26
C ASN A 70 -3.44 19.67 -4.83
N ARG A 71 -3.92 18.63 -4.14
CA ARG A 71 -3.94 17.21 -4.56
C ARG A 71 -2.58 16.65 -4.99
N PRO A 72 -1.50 16.83 -4.20
CA PRO A 72 -0.18 16.31 -4.52
C PRO A 72 -0.20 14.78 -4.61
N TRP A 73 0.70 14.20 -5.39
CA TRP A 73 0.79 12.74 -5.55
C TRP A 73 1.08 12.02 -4.23
N TRP A 74 1.87 12.65 -3.36
CA TRP A 74 2.30 12.07 -2.10
C TRP A 74 1.17 12.00 -1.05
N GLU A 75 -0.02 12.59 -1.30
CA GLU A 75 -1.17 12.40 -0.40
C GLU A 75 -1.60 10.93 -0.34
N ARG A 76 -1.32 10.11 -1.37
CA ARG A 76 -1.66 8.68 -1.42
C ARG A 76 -0.84 7.81 -0.49
N TYR A 77 0.32 8.30 -0.06
CA TYR A 77 1.18 7.66 0.94
C TYR A 77 0.83 8.09 2.36
N GLN A 78 -0.39 8.59 2.58
CA GLN A 78 -0.90 8.97 3.88
C GLN A 78 -2.28 8.32 4.12
N PRO A 79 -2.30 7.02 4.49
CA PRO A 79 -3.54 6.26 4.65
C PRO A 79 -4.45 6.84 5.73
N ILE A 80 -5.76 6.73 5.48
CA ILE A 80 -6.82 6.99 6.47
C ILE A 80 -7.55 5.68 6.81
N SER A 81 -7.73 4.80 5.83
CA SER A 81 -8.27 3.47 6.05
C SER A 81 -7.80 2.48 4.98
N TYR A 82 -8.18 1.21 5.12
CA TYR A 82 -7.94 0.17 4.13
C TYR A 82 -9.09 -0.03 3.13
N LYS A 83 -10.10 0.85 3.14
CA LYS A 83 -11.14 0.84 2.09
C LYS A 83 -10.50 1.07 0.72
N ILE A 84 -10.86 0.27 -0.29
CA ILE A 84 -10.42 0.49 -1.67
C ILE A 84 -11.24 1.63 -2.26
N CYS A 85 -10.76 2.84 -2.09
CA CYS A 85 -11.49 4.07 -2.41
C CYS A 85 -10.51 5.24 -2.48
N SER A 86 -10.01 5.52 -3.68
CA SER A 86 -8.95 6.50 -3.91
C SER A 86 -9.30 7.39 -5.11
N ARG A 87 -8.42 8.35 -5.42
CA ARG A 87 -8.58 9.19 -6.61
C ARG A 87 -8.58 8.39 -7.92
N SER A 88 -8.01 7.19 -7.93
CA SER A 88 -8.02 6.30 -9.10
C SER A 88 -9.37 5.62 -9.35
N GLY A 89 -10.26 5.57 -8.34
CA GLY A 89 -11.59 4.97 -8.45
C GLY A 89 -12.00 4.17 -7.21
N SER A 90 -13.22 3.63 -7.28
CA SER A 90 -13.89 2.80 -6.28
C SER A 90 -13.40 1.34 -6.27
N GLU A 91 -13.80 0.58 -5.24
CA GLU A 91 -13.54 -0.87 -5.15
C GLU A 91 -14.07 -1.64 -6.36
N ASN A 92 -15.26 -1.30 -6.85
CA ASN A 92 -15.85 -1.96 -8.02
C ASN A 92 -15.00 -1.75 -9.28
N GLU A 93 -14.51 -0.53 -9.50
CA GLU A 93 -13.62 -0.23 -10.62
C GLU A 93 -12.25 -0.90 -10.46
N PHE A 94 -11.73 -0.97 -9.23
CA PHE A 94 -10.49 -1.71 -8.96
C PHE A 94 -10.65 -3.21 -9.25
N ARG A 95 -11.77 -3.81 -8.83
CA ARG A 95 -12.11 -5.22 -9.09
C ARG A 95 -12.29 -5.48 -10.59
N ASP A 96 -12.95 -4.58 -11.32
CA ASP A 96 -13.09 -4.66 -12.78
C ASP A 96 -11.71 -4.66 -13.45
N MET A 97 -10.85 -3.70 -13.10
CA MET A 97 -9.48 -3.62 -13.61
C MET A 97 -8.69 -4.90 -13.35
N VAL A 98 -8.68 -5.38 -12.10
CA VAL A 98 -7.97 -6.63 -11.74
C VAL A 98 -8.50 -7.81 -12.55
N THR A 99 -9.83 -7.92 -12.70
CA THR A 99 -10.47 -9.02 -13.44
C THR A 99 -10.08 -8.98 -14.93
N ARG A 100 -10.23 -7.81 -15.57
CA ARG A 100 -9.93 -7.63 -16.99
C ARG A 100 -8.45 -7.83 -17.31
N CYS A 101 -7.55 -7.25 -16.52
CA CYS A 101 -6.11 -7.44 -16.67
C CYS A 101 -5.71 -8.92 -16.51
N ASN A 102 -6.23 -9.61 -15.49
CA ASN A 102 -5.94 -11.03 -15.28
C ASN A 102 -6.47 -11.91 -16.43
N ASN A 103 -7.65 -11.60 -16.99
CA ASN A 103 -8.23 -12.33 -18.12
C ASN A 103 -7.34 -12.27 -19.37
N VAL A 104 -6.58 -11.18 -19.54
CA VAL A 104 -5.61 -11.02 -20.64
C VAL A 104 -4.16 -11.34 -20.26
N GLY A 105 -3.95 -11.94 -19.08
CA GLY A 105 -2.63 -12.41 -18.65
C GLY A 105 -1.68 -11.35 -18.11
N VAL A 106 -2.19 -10.18 -17.73
CA VAL A 106 -1.44 -9.07 -17.14
C VAL A 106 -1.75 -9.00 -15.64
N ARG A 107 -0.72 -9.14 -14.79
CA ARG A 107 -0.88 -9.14 -13.32
C ARG A 107 -0.99 -7.74 -12.76
N ILE A 108 -1.56 -7.61 -11.56
CA ILE A 108 -1.63 -6.35 -10.81
C ILE A 108 -0.81 -6.52 -9.52
N TYR A 109 0.08 -5.57 -9.27
CA TYR A 109 0.89 -5.46 -8.06
C TYR A 109 0.50 -4.18 -7.34
N VAL A 110 0.03 -4.30 -6.11
CA VAL A 110 -0.44 -3.18 -5.30
C VAL A 110 0.72 -2.53 -4.57
N ASP A 111 0.83 -1.21 -4.65
CA ASP A 111 1.65 -0.42 -3.73
C ASP A 111 0.98 -0.40 -2.35
N ALA A 112 1.53 -1.19 -1.41
CA ALA A 112 0.95 -1.44 -0.10
C ALA A 112 1.58 -0.51 0.96
N VAL A 113 0.84 0.53 1.35
CA VAL A 113 1.25 1.47 2.39
C VAL A 113 0.79 0.97 3.77
N VAL A 114 1.59 0.10 4.38
CA VAL A 114 1.23 -0.64 5.61
C VAL A 114 2.06 -0.24 6.83
N ASN A 115 3.10 0.54 6.63
CA ASN A 115 4.01 0.94 7.68
C ASN A 115 3.39 1.98 8.63
N HIS A 116 2.42 2.76 8.13
CA HIS A 116 2.04 4.02 8.74
C HIS A 116 0.68 4.52 8.25
N MET A 117 0.12 5.50 8.99
CA MET A 117 -1.09 6.26 8.62
C MET A 117 -0.71 7.69 8.19
N CYS A 118 -1.68 8.59 7.98
CA CYS A 118 -1.39 9.99 7.63
C CYS A 118 -0.55 10.72 8.69
N GLY A 119 0.07 11.84 8.32
CA GLY A 119 0.97 12.59 9.20
C GLY A 119 0.29 13.17 10.43
N SER A 120 1.06 13.40 11.49
CA SER A 120 0.59 14.03 12.73
C SER A 120 -0.02 15.42 12.52
N MET A 121 0.38 16.10 11.45
CA MET A 121 -0.15 17.40 11.03
C MET A 121 -1.40 17.31 10.14
N GLY A 122 -1.93 16.10 9.89
CA GLY A 122 -3.11 15.87 9.06
C GLY A 122 -4.42 16.39 9.66
N GLY A 123 -4.42 16.74 10.95
CA GLY A 123 -5.56 17.32 11.66
C GLY A 123 -6.64 16.28 11.97
N THR A 124 -7.88 16.77 12.06
CA THR A 124 -9.07 15.98 12.39
C THR A 124 -10.18 16.32 11.42
N GLY A 125 -10.90 15.32 10.93
CA GLY A 125 -12.03 15.54 10.04
C GLY A 125 -12.30 14.35 9.13
N THR A 126 -12.98 14.64 8.02
CA THR A 126 -13.39 13.67 6.98
C THR A 126 -12.80 14.02 5.62
N HIS A 127 -11.73 14.82 5.58
CA HIS A 127 -10.99 15.15 4.35
C HIS A 127 -10.12 13.96 3.92
N SER A 128 -10.80 12.92 3.49
CA SER A 128 -10.26 11.64 3.03
C SER A 128 -10.96 11.24 1.73
N THR A 129 -10.32 10.39 0.92
CA THR A 129 -10.85 10.07 -0.41
C THR A 129 -12.17 9.29 -0.39
N CYS A 130 -12.54 8.69 0.75
CA CYS A 130 -13.81 8.00 0.96
C CYS A 130 -14.68 8.61 2.08
N GLY A 131 -14.30 9.78 2.60
CA GLY A 131 -15.05 10.49 3.64
C GLY A 131 -14.99 9.84 5.02
N SER A 132 -14.10 8.86 5.26
CA SER A 132 -13.87 8.33 6.61
C SER A 132 -13.35 9.42 7.55
N TYR A 133 -13.88 9.44 8.76
CA TYR A 133 -13.38 10.28 9.84
C TYR A 133 -12.03 9.77 10.35
N PHE A 134 -11.17 10.70 10.76
CA PHE A 134 -9.93 10.43 11.50
C PHE A 134 -9.56 11.61 12.39
N ASN A 135 -8.74 11.35 13.41
CA ASN A 135 -8.12 12.35 14.28
C ASN A 135 -6.66 11.97 14.56
N THR A 136 -5.75 12.71 13.93
CA THR A 136 -4.30 12.47 14.07
C THR A 136 -3.75 12.79 15.46
N GLY A 137 -4.34 13.79 16.14
CA GLY A 137 -3.92 14.23 17.47
C GLY A 137 -4.19 13.19 18.56
N SER A 138 -5.32 12.48 18.47
CA SER A 138 -5.67 11.38 19.38
C SER A 138 -5.35 9.98 18.81
N ARG A 139 -4.68 9.90 17.65
CA ARG A 139 -4.36 8.65 16.96
C ARG A 139 -5.58 7.77 16.68
N ASP A 140 -6.70 8.39 16.33
CA ASP A 140 -7.99 7.72 16.13
C ASP A 140 -8.30 7.60 14.63
N PHE A 141 -8.31 6.36 14.13
CA PHE A 141 -8.62 6.00 12.74
C PHE A 141 -9.72 4.94 12.72
N PRO A 142 -10.97 5.29 13.06
CA PRO A 142 -12.04 4.33 13.35
C PRO A 142 -12.53 3.54 12.14
N ALA A 143 -12.19 3.97 10.93
CA ALA A 143 -12.47 3.20 9.72
C ALA A 143 -11.59 1.94 9.57
N VAL A 144 -10.54 1.80 10.39
CA VAL A 144 -9.67 0.62 10.41
C VAL A 144 -10.09 -0.45 11.43
N PRO A 145 -10.05 -0.29 12.77
CA PRO A 145 -10.22 0.85 13.65
C PRO A 145 -9.01 1.05 14.61
N TYR A 146 -8.01 1.84 14.21
CA TYR A 146 -6.83 2.06 15.05
C TYR A 146 -7.05 3.15 16.10
N SER A 147 -6.37 2.97 17.22
CA SER A 147 -6.30 3.87 18.37
C SER A 147 -4.84 4.18 18.71
N ALA A 148 -4.59 5.06 19.68
CA ALA A 148 -3.25 5.35 20.18
C ALA A 148 -2.43 4.11 20.59
N TRP A 149 -3.08 3.00 20.95
CA TRP A 149 -2.43 1.75 21.32
C TRP A 149 -1.77 1.02 20.14
N ASP A 150 -2.19 1.35 18.92
CA ASP A 150 -1.73 0.70 17.70
C ASP A 150 -0.53 1.43 17.05
N PHE A 151 -0.02 2.48 17.69
CA PHE A 151 1.09 3.30 17.20
C PHE A 151 2.33 3.19 18.09
N ASN A 152 3.48 3.52 17.51
CA ASN A 152 4.77 3.36 18.20
C ASN A 152 5.17 4.55 19.11
N ASP A 153 4.23 5.42 19.50
CA ASP A 153 4.51 6.63 20.31
C ASP A 153 5.28 6.27 21.60
N GLY A 154 4.99 5.13 22.23
CA GLY A 154 5.70 4.64 23.43
C GLY A 154 6.93 3.78 23.17
N LYS A 155 7.23 3.42 21.91
CA LYS A 155 8.40 2.60 21.53
C LYS A 155 9.56 3.42 20.99
N CYS A 156 9.26 4.54 20.33
CA CYS A 156 10.28 5.44 19.84
C CYS A 156 11.03 6.06 21.02
N HIS A 157 12.37 6.07 20.95
CA HIS A 157 13.22 6.58 22.03
C HIS A 157 13.79 7.97 21.74
N THR A 158 13.51 8.55 20.57
CA THR A 158 13.99 9.90 20.22
C THR A 158 13.15 10.97 20.92
N GLY A 159 13.75 12.13 21.19
CA GLY A 159 13.05 13.24 21.84
C GLY A 159 11.96 13.85 20.97
N SER A 160 12.12 13.81 19.65
CA SER A 160 11.13 14.29 18.68
C SER A 160 9.99 13.30 18.43
N GLY A 161 10.21 12.01 18.70
CA GLY A 161 9.34 10.93 18.20
C GLY A 161 9.61 10.54 16.75
N ASP A 162 10.54 11.22 16.07
CA ASP A 162 10.90 11.01 14.67
C ASP A 162 12.24 10.28 14.50
N ILE A 163 12.49 9.77 13.29
CA ILE A 163 13.79 9.25 12.87
C ILE A 163 14.77 10.42 12.76
N GLU A 164 15.78 10.44 13.62
CA GLU A 164 16.82 11.47 13.65
C GLU A 164 18.17 10.96 13.10
N ASN A 165 18.43 9.66 13.23
CA ASN A 165 19.66 9.01 12.79
C ASN A 165 19.38 7.70 12.03
N TYR A 166 19.64 7.69 10.73
CA TYR A 166 19.48 6.49 9.88
C TYR A 166 20.49 5.38 10.18
N GLY A 167 21.56 5.65 10.95
CA GLY A 167 22.46 4.62 11.47
C GLY A 167 21.89 3.84 12.66
N ASP A 168 20.78 4.30 13.24
CA ASP A 168 20.10 3.63 14.35
C ASP A 168 18.88 2.85 13.84
N ILE A 169 19.02 1.52 13.79
CA ILE A 169 17.97 0.62 13.31
C ILE A 169 16.69 0.68 14.16
N TYR A 170 16.79 0.99 15.46
CA TYR A 170 15.62 1.10 16.32
C TYR A 170 14.79 2.34 15.95
N GLN A 171 15.44 3.47 15.65
CA GLN A 171 14.74 4.65 15.17
C GLN A 171 14.06 4.38 13.82
N VAL A 172 14.82 3.85 12.85
CA VAL A 172 14.31 3.57 11.50
C VAL A 172 13.09 2.63 11.51
N THR A 173 13.00 1.75 12.50
CA THR A 173 11.91 0.76 12.60
C THR A 173 10.72 1.26 13.42
N PHE A 174 10.96 2.02 14.49
CA PHE A 174 9.93 2.32 15.50
C PHE A 174 9.60 3.81 15.66
N CYS A 175 10.40 4.72 15.13
CA CYS A 175 10.11 6.15 15.19
C CYS A 175 9.36 6.64 13.96
N GLY A 176 8.56 7.69 14.17
CA GLY A 176 7.83 8.39 13.11
C GLY A 176 8.75 9.08 12.13
N SER A 177 8.18 9.66 11.09
CA SER A 177 8.78 10.84 10.47
C SER A 177 7.74 11.95 10.57
N ILE A 178 8.14 13.23 10.59
CA ILE A 178 7.25 14.40 10.72
C ILE A 178 6.00 14.29 9.82
N VAL A 179 6.16 13.64 8.66
CA VAL A 179 5.12 13.52 7.63
C VAL A 179 4.12 12.39 7.92
N ILE A 180 4.38 11.47 8.87
CA ILE A 180 3.73 10.16 8.91
C ILE A 180 3.70 9.50 10.32
N ILE A 181 2.53 9.00 10.76
CA ILE A 181 2.36 8.27 12.04
C ILE A 181 2.61 6.76 11.87
N PHE A 182 3.61 6.20 12.55
CA PHE A 182 4.04 4.80 12.40
C PHE A 182 3.20 3.80 13.21
N LEU A 183 2.72 2.76 12.52
CA LEU A 183 1.96 1.66 13.11
C LEU A 183 2.88 0.69 13.86
N PHE A 184 2.31 0.07 14.89
CA PHE A 184 2.90 -1.12 15.51
C PHE A 184 2.90 -2.24 14.48
N LYS A 185 4.10 -2.73 14.13
CA LYS A 185 4.30 -3.76 13.11
C LYS A 185 3.98 -5.17 13.65
N ASP A 186 2.73 -5.41 14.04
CA ASP A 186 2.18 -6.76 14.32
C ASP A 186 1.17 -7.20 13.26
N MET A 187 0.94 -6.39 12.22
CA MET A 187 -0.11 -6.61 11.22
C MET A 187 0.16 -7.76 10.24
N LEU A 188 1.28 -8.49 10.36
CA LEU A 188 1.62 -9.57 9.43
C LEU A 188 1.21 -10.98 9.89
N CYS A 189 0.83 -11.20 11.14
CA CYS A 189 0.23 -12.45 11.61
C CYS A 189 -0.59 -12.19 12.88
N LYS A 190 -1.86 -11.82 12.73
CA LYS A 190 -2.88 -12.21 13.71
C LYS A 190 -3.88 -13.06 12.95
N ASP A 191 -3.91 -14.32 13.34
CA ASP A 191 -4.70 -15.42 12.77
C ASP A 191 -6.19 -15.09 12.60
#